data_AF-A0A7Y0IE16-F1
#
_entry.id   AF-A0A7Y0IE16-F1
#
_cell.length_a   1.000
_cell.length_b   1.000
_cell.length_c   1.000
_cell.angle_alpha   90.00
_cell.angle_beta   90.00
_cell.angle_gamma   90.00
#
_symmetry.space_group_name_H-M   'P 1'
#
loop_
_entity.id
_entity.type
_entity.pdbx_description
1 polymer ?
#
loop_
_entity_poly.entity_id
_entity_poly.type
_entity_poly.pdbx_seq_one_letter_code
_entity_poly.pdbx_strand_id
1 'polypeptide(L)'
;MKYIQENVSWLKDIFTLVFTATATVVAILTYRRARATVLQPIRSEVIKKQSELLSNFLQLLKEHDHSFEAGLDYTNLVQLNVMMVLDAYGFIFNSHKELMEKIGGEISCWIPCGSSNILKDVEIVSSFKEQPKESDVPNKSPGQEKFELLKVGVAEVDKIYLTKVHFEFSKKISEFGVDPFMPTSLQITLEELTNDINSNLTIILKHELEAFIIEFGRYYFANQSAPAFDPVGVFNEFNHARAHHRLTLDKLRKDIRKYLRIDESW
;
A
#
# COMPACT_ATOMS: atom_id res chain seq x y z
N MET A 1 68.15 -42.42 39.96
CA MET A 1 67.62 -41.07 39.64
C MET A 1 66.87 -41.00 38.31
N LYS A 2 67.33 -41.62 37.21
CA LYS A 2 66.63 -41.59 35.90
C LYS A 2 65.19 -42.13 35.91
N TYR A 3 64.94 -43.26 36.58
CA TYR A 3 63.61 -43.88 36.66
C TYR A 3 62.56 -43.04 37.40
N ILE A 4 62.98 -42.21 38.38
CA ILE A 4 62.08 -41.29 39.09
C ILE A 4 61.80 -40.06 38.20
N GLN A 5 62.80 -39.59 37.45
CA GLN A 5 62.64 -38.47 36.51
C GLN A 5 61.71 -38.80 35.33
N GLU A 6 61.83 -39.99 34.72
CA GLU A 6 60.92 -40.43 33.66
C GLU A 6 59.48 -40.56 34.18
N ASN A 7 59.30 -41.10 35.39
CA ASN A 7 57.98 -41.25 35.99
C ASN A 7 57.29 -39.92 36.31
N VAL A 8 58.07 -38.91 36.68
CA VAL A 8 57.56 -37.56 36.91
C VAL A 8 57.26 -36.85 35.58
N SER A 9 57.96 -37.18 34.49
CA SER A 9 57.76 -36.57 33.18
C SER A 9 56.42 -36.96 32.55
N TRP A 10 56.10 -38.26 32.46
CA TRP A 10 54.84 -38.69 31.82
C TRP A 10 53.61 -38.23 32.62
N LEU A 11 53.71 -38.21 33.95
CA LEU A 11 52.65 -37.72 34.83
C LEU A 11 52.40 -36.21 34.62
N LYS A 12 53.49 -35.44 34.46
CA LYS A 12 53.42 -34.02 34.10
C LYS A 12 52.78 -33.82 32.72
N ASP A 13 53.15 -34.62 31.73
CA ASP A 13 52.62 -34.52 30.37
C ASP A 13 51.12 -34.83 30.32
N ILE A 14 50.65 -35.85 31.03
CA ILE A 14 49.22 -36.15 31.16
C ILE A 14 48.48 -35.02 31.86
N PHE A 15 49.03 -34.49 32.96
CA PHE A 15 48.43 -33.36 33.67
C PHE A 15 48.33 -32.12 32.78
N THR A 16 49.40 -31.81 32.03
CA THR A 16 49.40 -30.71 31.06
C THR A 16 48.36 -30.94 29.97
N LEU A 17 48.24 -32.15 29.43
CA LEU A 17 47.25 -32.46 28.39
C LEU A 17 45.80 -32.29 28.88
N VAL A 18 45.49 -32.78 30.09
CA VAL A 18 44.16 -32.61 30.70
C VAL A 18 43.89 -31.14 31.04
N PHE A 19 44.88 -30.43 31.57
CA PHE A 19 44.76 -29.01 31.87
C PHE A 19 44.53 -28.19 30.60
N THR A 20 45.29 -28.44 29.53
CA THR A 20 45.10 -27.75 28.25
C THR A 20 43.74 -28.07 27.66
N ALA A 21 43.30 -29.34 27.66
CA ALA A 21 41.98 -29.72 27.12
C ALA A 21 40.83 -29.03 27.88
N THR A 22 40.87 -29.04 29.21
CA THR A 22 39.88 -28.36 30.05
C THR A 22 39.92 -26.85 29.86
N ALA A 23 41.10 -26.24 29.80
CA ALA A 23 41.27 -24.83 29.50
C ALA A 23 40.70 -24.46 28.12
N THR A 24 40.91 -25.28 27.10
CA THR A 24 40.33 -25.08 25.76
C THR A 24 38.81 -25.15 25.79
N VAL A 25 38.22 -26.14 26.48
CA VAL A 25 36.75 -26.25 26.62
C VAL A 25 36.17 -25.03 27.34
N VAL A 26 36.78 -24.62 28.46
CA VAL A 26 36.35 -23.44 29.21
C VAL A 26 36.48 -22.17 28.35
N ALA A 27 37.55 -22.02 27.57
CA ALA A 27 37.73 -20.89 26.67
C ALA A 27 36.64 -20.84 25.59
N ILE A 28 36.28 -21.99 24.99
CA ILE A 28 35.20 -22.08 24.00
C ILE A 28 33.85 -21.70 24.61
N LEU A 29 33.52 -22.25 25.79
CA LEU A 29 32.28 -21.95 26.49
C LEU A 29 32.21 -20.46 26.91
N THR A 30 33.32 -19.90 27.37
CA THR A 30 33.44 -18.48 27.72
C THR A 30 33.22 -17.60 26.48
N TYR A 31 33.84 -17.94 25.35
CA TYR A 31 33.60 -17.23 24.08
C TYR A 31 32.14 -17.31 23.64
N ARG A 32 31.51 -18.49 23.71
CA ARG A 32 30.09 -18.66 23.39
C ARG A 32 29.20 -17.81 24.28
N ARG A 33 29.46 -17.78 25.58
CA ARG A 33 28.70 -16.97 26.55
C ARG A 33 28.92 -15.47 26.32
N ALA A 34 30.16 -15.03 26.15
CA ALA A 34 30.48 -13.63 25.87
C ALA A 34 29.83 -13.15 24.57
N ARG A 35 29.87 -13.97 23.50
CA ARG A 35 29.17 -13.68 22.25
C ARG A 35 27.64 -13.59 22.45
N ALA A 36 27.05 -14.48 23.24
CA ALA A 36 25.62 -14.42 23.54
C ALA A 36 25.26 -13.17 24.35
N THR A 37 26.07 -12.81 25.35
CA THR A 37 25.88 -11.63 26.20
C THR A 37 26.05 -10.32 25.42
N VAL A 38 27.00 -10.23 24.48
CA VAL A 38 27.15 -9.05 23.61
C VAL A 38 25.96 -8.91 22.64
N LEU A 39 25.40 -10.03 22.16
CA LEU A 39 24.25 -10.01 21.25
C LEU A 39 22.90 -9.83 21.98
N GLN A 40 22.85 -10.02 23.30
CA GLN A 40 21.62 -9.85 24.09
C GLN A 40 21.06 -8.42 24.04
N PRO A 41 21.85 -7.35 24.30
CA PRO A 41 21.39 -5.97 24.16
C PRO A 41 20.82 -5.67 22.77
N ILE A 42 21.52 -6.08 21.72
CA ILE A 42 21.09 -5.86 20.33
C ILE A 42 19.74 -6.55 20.07
N ARG A 43 19.60 -7.82 20.48
CA ARG A 43 18.32 -8.55 20.35
C ARG A 43 17.20 -7.89 21.14
N SER A 44 17.49 -7.40 22.34
CA SER A 44 16.50 -6.71 23.17
C SER A 44 16.05 -5.39 22.53
N GLU A 45 16.96 -4.62 21.93
CA GLU A 45 16.61 -3.38 21.22
C GLU A 45 15.79 -3.66 19.97
N VAL A 46 16.15 -4.68 19.19
CA VAL A 46 15.37 -5.11 18.02
C VAL A 46 13.96 -5.50 18.45
N ILE A 47 13.82 -6.35 19.47
CA ILE A 47 12.50 -6.76 19.99
C ILE A 47 11.70 -5.53 20.46
N LYS A 48 12.34 -4.58 21.16
CA LYS A 48 11.66 -3.35 21.59
C LYS A 48 11.13 -2.54 20.40
N LYS A 49 11.95 -2.32 19.37
CA LYS A 49 11.52 -1.62 18.14
C LYS A 49 10.39 -2.35 17.42
N GLN A 50 10.48 -3.67 17.32
CA GLN A 50 9.42 -4.48 16.74
C GLN A 50 8.11 -4.37 17.54
N SER A 51 8.19 -4.44 18.86
CA SER A 51 7.00 -4.30 19.72
C SER A 51 6.35 -2.93 19.58
N GLU A 52 7.14 -1.87 19.50
CA GLU A 52 6.64 -0.50 19.28
C GLU A 52 5.99 -0.36 17.90
N LEU A 53 6.69 -0.78 16.84
CA LEU A 53 6.18 -0.77 15.45
C LEU A 53 4.86 -1.53 15.33
N LEU A 54 4.80 -2.75 15.87
CA LEU A 54 3.62 -3.61 15.79
C LEU A 54 2.46 -3.09 16.66
N SER A 55 2.75 -2.46 17.79
CA SER A 55 1.73 -1.80 18.62
C SER A 55 1.14 -0.59 17.90
N ASN A 56 1.99 0.25 17.29
CA ASN A 56 1.56 1.39 16.48
C ASN A 56 0.75 0.91 15.27
N PHE A 57 1.14 -0.20 14.65
CA PHE A 57 0.39 -0.76 13.54
C PHE A 57 -0.99 -1.27 13.99
N LEU A 58 -1.08 -2.00 15.12
CA LEU A 58 -2.37 -2.39 15.70
C LEU A 58 -3.25 -1.20 16.04
N GLN A 59 -2.64 -0.10 16.49
CA GLN A 59 -3.34 1.16 16.74
C GLN A 59 -3.87 1.74 15.44
N LEU A 60 -3.07 1.85 14.37
CA LEU A 60 -3.54 2.29 13.04
C LEU A 60 -4.73 1.45 12.53
N LEU A 61 -4.69 0.13 12.72
CA LEU A 61 -5.78 -0.78 12.34
C LEU A 61 -7.07 -0.59 13.18
N LYS A 62 -7.03 0.27 14.21
CA LYS A 62 -8.11 0.61 15.13
C LYS A 62 -8.42 2.12 15.22
N GLU A 63 -7.48 3.00 14.85
CA GLU A 63 -7.35 4.40 15.32
C GLU A 63 -8.50 5.34 14.92
N HIS A 64 -9.38 4.91 14.03
CA HIS A 64 -10.44 5.75 13.47
C HIS A 64 -11.83 5.55 14.08
N ASP A 65 -11.94 4.98 15.29
CA ASP A 65 -13.18 4.73 16.05
C ASP A 65 -14.32 3.97 15.32
N HIS A 66 -14.26 3.78 13.98
CA HIS A 66 -15.30 3.17 13.13
C HIS A 66 -14.75 2.49 11.85
N SER A 67 -13.54 1.91 11.89
CA SER A 67 -12.95 0.95 10.92
C SER A 67 -11.88 1.48 9.97
N PHE A 68 -10.96 0.59 9.60
CA PHE A 68 -9.96 0.72 8.53
C PHE A 68 -10.52 1.31 7.23
N GLU A 69 -11.80 1.05 6.94
CA GLU A 69 -12.51 1.56 5.76
C GLU A 69 -12.63 3.10 5.76
N ALA A 70 -12.72 3.73 6.94
CA ALA A 70 -12.76 5.19 7.05
C ALA A 70 -11.44 5.82 6.56
N GLY A 71 -10.30 5.16 6.82
CA GLY A 71 -9.00 5.62 6.33
C GLY A 71 -8.84 5.45 4.82
N LEU A 72 -9.47 4.44 4.22
CA LEU A 72 -9.47 4.24 2.77
C LEU A 72 -10.35 5.25 2.03
N ASP A 73 -11.33 5.84 2.72
CA ASP A 73 -12.14 6.95 2.21
C ASP A 73 -12.85 6.64 0.88
N TYR A 74 -13.28 5.39 0.70
CA TYR A 74 -13.85 4.93 -0.57
C TYR A 74 -15.08 5.73 -1.00
N THR A 75 -15.93 6.16 -0.06
CA THR A 75 -17.13 6.94 -0.38
C THR A 75 -16.77 8.24 -1.10
N ASN A 76 -15.86 9.03 -0.54
CA ASN A 76 -15.46 10.29 -1.15
C ASN A 76 -14.62 10.05 -2.41
N LEU A 77 -13.82 8.98 -2.44
CA LEU A 77 -13.05 8.60 -3.62
C LEU A 77 -13.96 8.31 -4.82
N VAL A 78 -15.05 7.56 -4.63
CA VAL A 78 -16.03 7.30 -5.70
C VAL A 78 -16.72 8.59 -6.13
N GLN A 79 -17.21 9.39 -5.18
CA GLN A 79 -17.88 10.67 -5.48
C GLN A 79 -16.98 11.59 -6.32
N LEU A 80 -15.72 11.73 -5.91
CA LEU A 80 -14.72 12.52 -6.61
C LEU A 80 -14.51 12.02 -8.03
N ASN A 81 -14.31 10.71 -8.20
CA ASN A 81 -14.03 10.15 -9.52
C ASN A 81 -15.22 10.19 -10.47
N VAL A 82 -16.46 10.06 -9.97
CA VAL A 82 -17.68 10.28 -10.77
C VAL A 82 -17.66 11.68 -11.39
N MET A 83 -17.36 12.70 -10.58
CA MET A 83 -17.31 14.08 -11.05
C MET A 83 -16.16 14.31 -12.05
N MET A 84 -14.98 13.75 -11.78
CA MET A 84 -13.82 13.86 -12.67
C MET A 84 -14.04 13.14 -14.01
N VAL A 85 -14.76 12.01 -14.02
CA VAL A 85 -15.12 11.32 -15.26
C VAL A 85 -16.12 12.14 -16.07
N LEU A 86 -17.14 12.71 -15.44
CA LEU A 86 -18.09 13.57 -16.15
C LEU A 86 -17.39 14.79 -16.78
N ASP A 87 -16.49 15.43 -16.05
CA ASP A 87 -15.66 16.53 -16.56
C ASP A 87 -14.75 16.09 -17.72
N ALA A 88 -14.08 14.94 -17.61
CA ALA A 88 -13.21 14.40 -18.65
C ALA A 88 -13.95 14.10 -19.97
N TYR A 89 -15.25 13.82 -19.91
CA TYR A 89 -16.11 13.63 -21.08
C TYR A 89 -16.81 14.94 -21.53
N GLY A 90 -16.51 16.07 -20.90
CA GLY A 90 -16.99 17.40 -21.30
C GLY A 90 -18.38 17.75 -20.78
N PHE A 91 -18.90 17.05 -19.77
CA PHE A 91 -20.18 17.40 -19.15
C PHE A 91 -20.02 18.55 -18.15
N ILE A 92 -20.73 19.65 -18.40
CA ILE A 92 -20.69 20.87 -17.60
C ILE A 92 -21.99 21.01 -16.80
N PHE A 93 -21.86 21.31 -15.51
CA PHE A 93 -22.99 21.47 -14.59
C PHE A 93 -23.13 22.93 -14.10
N ASN A 94 -24.23 23.22 -13.42
CA ASN A 94 -24.38 24.50 -12.72
C ASN A 94 -23.31 24.63 -11.63
N SER A 95 -22.71 25.82 -11.49
CA SER A 95 -21.59 26.08 -10.57
C SER A 95 -20.37 25.16 -10.78
N HIS A 96 -20.19 24.63 -12.00
CA HIS A 96 -19.10 23.70 -12.32
C HIS A 96 -17.71 24.21 -11.90
N LYS A 97 -17.41 25.50 -12.10
CA LYS A 97 -16.11 26.07 -11.69
C LYS A 97 -15.86 25.95 -10.18
N GLU A 98 -16.85 26.33 -9.37
CA GLU A 98 -16.75 26.24 -7.90
C GLU A 98 -16.66 24.79 -7.42
N LEU A 99 -17.40 23.89 -8.09
CA LEU A 99 -17.38 22.46 -7.81
C LEU A 99 -16.01 21.84 -8.12
N MET A 100 -15.44 22.14 -9.28
CA MET A 100 -14.13 21.63 -9.69
C MET A 100 -12.99 22.22 -8.85
N GLU A 101 -13.11 23.47 -8.40
CA GLU A 101 -12.15 24.08 -7.46
C GLU A 101 -12.16 23.38 -6.10
N LYS A 102 -13.36 23.08 -5.57
CA LYS A 102 -13.51 22.30 -4.34
C LYS A 102 -12.91 20.89 -4.49
N ILE A 103 -13.26 20.18 -5.56
CA ILE A 103 -12.73 18.84 -5.86
C ILE A 103 -11.21 18.88 -6.00
N GLY A 104 -10.66 19.85 -6.73
CA GLY A 104 -9.23 20.03 -6.90
C GLY A 104 -8.48 20.24 -5.58
N GLY A 105 -9.12 20.88 -4.60
CA GLY A 105 -8.61 21.02 -3.24
C GLY A 105 -8.54 19.71 -2.45
N GLU A 106 -9.29 18.68 -2.83
CA GLU A 106 -9.36 17.37 -2.16
C GLU A 106 -8.45 16.32 -2.82
N ILE A 107 -8.10 16.51 -4.10
CA ILE A 107 -7.19 15.63 -4.85
C ILE A 107 -5.76 15.74 -4.28
N SER A 108 -5.13 14.59 -4.05
CA SER A 108 -3.71 14.52 -3.71
C SER A 108 -2.85 14.04 -4.89
N CYS A 109 -3.27 12.97 -5.55
CA CYS A 109 -2.58 12.38 -6.70
C CYS A 109 -3.55 11.54 -7.53
N TRP A 110 -3.03 10.81 -8.52
CA TRP A 110 -3.79 9.90 -9.38
C TRP A 110 -3.00 8.63 -9.65
N ILE A 111 -3.70 7.54 -9.98
CA ILE A 111 -3.13 6.25 -10.38
C ILE A 111 -3.59 5.95 -11.81
N PRO A 112 -2.67 5.62 -12.74
CA PRO A 112 -3.05 5.21 -14.09
C PRO A 112 -3.73 3.84 -14.07
N CYS A 113 -4.82 3.71 -14.83
CA CYS A 113 -5.54 2.45 -15.01
C CYS A 113 -6.01 2.23 -16.47
N GLY A 114 -5.59 3.09 -17.40
CA GLY A 114 -5.92 2.99 -18.82
C GLY A 114 -5.32 1.76 -19.48
N SER A 115 -6.01 1.24 -20.50
CA SER A 115 -5.67 0.00 -21.20
C SER A 115 -4.40 0.14 -22.04
N SER A 116 -4.11 1.38 -22.48
CA SER A 116 -2.96 1.71 -23.31
C SER A 116 -1.68 2.03 -22.53
N ASN A 117 -1.75 2.11 -21.18
CA ASN A 117 -0.69 2.66 -20.32
C ASN A 117 -0.23 4.08 -20.72
N ILE A 118 -0.98 4.80 -21.58
CA ILE A 118 -0.66 6.14 -22.06
C ILE A 118 -1.75 7.09 -21.57
N LEU A 119 -1.35 8.12 -20.82
CA LEU A 119 -2.25 9.22 -20.45
C LEU A 119 -2.16 10.31 -21.51
N LYS A 120 -3.24 10.48 -22.27
CA LYS A 120 -3.32 11.46 -23.36
C LYS A 120 -3.48 12.91 -22.88
N ASP A 121 -3.76 13.10 -21.60
CA ASP A 121 -4.06 14.41 -21.00
C ASP A 121 -2.98 14.88 -20.00
N VAL A 122 -1.80 14.26 -20.02
CA VAL A 122 -0.65 14.65 -19.22
C VAL A 122 0.49 15.12 -20.12
N GLU A 123 1.01 16.32 -19.86
CA GLU A 123 2.16 16.84 -20.58
C GLU A 123 3.47 16.26 -20.01
N ILE A 124 4.29 15.66 -20.87
CA ILE A 124 5.64 15.26 -20.50
C ILE A 124 6.51 16.51 -20.47
N VAL A 125 6.78 17.02 -19.27
CA VAL A 125 7.70 18.15 -19.10
C VAL A 125 9.14 17.65 -19.24
N SER A 126 9.72 17.80 -20.44
CA SER A 126 11.14 17.54 -20.67
C SER A 126 12.01 18.64 -20.04
N SER A 127 13.18 18.27 -19.52
CA SER A 127 14.20 19.23 -19.03
C SER A 127 14.72 20.15 -20.13
N PHE A 128 14.57 19.74 -21.40
CA PHE A 128 14.92 20.52 -22.57
C PHE A 128 13.70 20.61 -23.49
N LYS A 129 13.19 21.82 -23.71
CA LYS A 129 12.05 22.05 -24.60
C LYS A 129 12.51 21.96 -26.05
N GLU A 130 12.26 20.83 -26.71
CA GLU A 130 12.20 20.82 -28.17
C GLU A 130 10.97 21.63 -28.61
N GLN A 131 11.10 22.46 -29.65
CA GLN A 131 9.96 23.19 -30.18
C GLN A 131 8.95 22.18 -30.74
N PRO A 132 7.67 22.23 -30.31
CA PRO A 132 6.65 21.31 -30.82
C PRO A 132 6.51 21.49 -32.34
N LYS A 133 6.52 20.40 -33.11
CA LYS A 133 6.23 20.47 -34.54
C LYS A 133 4.72 20.70 -34.70
N GLU A 134 4.30 21.47 -35.72
CA GLU A 134 2.87 21.69 -36.02
C GLU A 134 2.08 20.38 -36.21
N SER A 135 2.74 19.28 -36.56
CA SER A 135 2.16 17.93 -36.67
C SER A 135 1.76 17.31 -35.33
N ASP A 136 2.27 17.82 -34.22
CA ASP A 136 2.17 17.20 -32.89
C ASP A 136 0.97 17.74 -32.11
N VAL A 137 0.28 18.76 -32.62
CA VAL A 137 -0.94 19.32 -32.03
C VAL A 137 -2.14 18.47 -32.46
N PRO A 138 -2.81 17.75 -31.54
CA PRO A 138 -3.96 16.93 -31.88
C PRO A 138 -5.08 17.78 -32.49
N ASN A 139 -5.70 17.31 -33.57
CA ASN A 139 -6.85 17.97 -34.20
C ASN A 139 -8.09 18.07 -33.30
N LYS A 140 -8.16 17.30 -32.21
CA LYS A 140 -9.23 17.30 -31.21
C LYS A 140 -8.63 17.26 -29.82
N SER A 141 -9.27 17.94 -28.87
CA SER A 141 -8.86 17.79 -27.46
C SER A 141 -9.17 16.36 -26.97
N PRO A 142 -8.41 15.82 -26.00
CA PRO A 142 -8.67 14.49 -25.45
C PRO A 142 -10.12 14.29 -24.98
N GLY A 143 -10.73 15.32 -24.39
CA GLY A 143 -12.14 15.27 -23.95
C GLY A 143 -13.13 15.18 -25.12
N GLN A 144 -12.85 15.85 -26.25
CA GLN A 144 -13.67 15.71 -27.46
C GLN A 144 -13.60 14.30 -28.04
N GLU A 145 -12.42 13.66 -28.00
CA GLU A 145 -12.28 12.25 -28.42
C GLU A 145 -13.12 11.33 -27.52
N LYS A 146 -13.02 11.48 -26.20
CA LYS A 146 -13.80 10.71 -25.21
C LYS A 146 -15.31 10.90 -25.43
N PHE A 147 -15.77 12.12 -25.65
CA PHE A 147 -17.19 12.42 -25.90
C PHE A 147 -17.72 11.77 -27.20
N GLU A 148 -16.95 11.78 -28.28
CA GLU A 148 -17.36 11.12 -29.53
C GLU A 148 -17.40 9.60 -29.40
N LEU A 149 -16.45 8.99 -28.69
CA LEU A 149 -16.46 7.55 -28.38
C LEU A 149 -17.67 7.16 -27.52
N LEU A 150 -18.06 8.03 -26.58
CA LEU A 150 -19.21 7.79 -25.73
C LEU A 150 -20.52 7.69 -26.53
N LYS A 151 -20.67 8.44 -27.63
CA LYS A 151 -21.85 8.35 -28.51
C LYS A 151 -22.05 6.97 -29.13
N VAL A 152 -20.97 6.21 -29.32
CA VAL A 152 -21.01 4.83 -29.83
C VAL A 152 -20.95 3.79 -28.70
N GLY A 153 -21.10 4.21 -27.44
CA GLY A 153 -21.13 3.34 -26.27
C GLY A 153 -19.76 2.85 -25.80
N VAL A 154 -18.69 3.55 -26.19
CA VAL A 154 -17.32 3.22 -25.78
C VAL A 154 -16.85 4.24 -24.74
N ALA A 155 -16.46 3.76 -23.57
CA ALA A 155 -15.84 4.55 -22.53
C ALA A 155 -14.54 3.89 -22.06
N GLU A 156 -13.53 4.72 -21.81
CA GLU A 156 -12.30 4.33 -21.14
C GLU A 156 -12.02 5.32 -20.01
N VAL A 157 -11.82 4.77 -18.80
CA VAL A 157 -11.29 5.51 -17.65
C VAL A 157 -9.81 5.17 -17.54
N ASP A 158 -8.97 6.18 -17.71
CA ASP A 158 -7.52 6.04 -17.84
C ASP A 158 -6.75 6.31 -16.54
N LYS A 159 -7.40 6.93 -15.56
CA LYS A 159 -6.85 7.20 -14.24
C LYS A 159 -7.94 7.28 -13.17
N ILE A 160 -7.53 6.96 -11.94
CA ILE A 160 -8.30 7.15 -10.73
C ILE A 160 -7.62 8.22 -9.88
N TYR A 161 -8.37 9.23 -9.48
CA TYR A 161 -7.91 10.28 -8.59
C TYR A 161 -8.05 9.86 -7.12
N LEU A 162 -7.06 10.17 -6.30
CA LEU A 162 -7.04 9.83 -4.88
C LEU A 162 -7.29 11.07 -4.03
N THR A 163 -8.13 10.91 -3.00
CA THR A 163 -8.31 11.92 -1.96
C THR A 163 -7.06 12.03 -1.11
N LYS A 164 -6.86 13.20 -0.48
CA LYS A 164 -5.79 13.40 0.52
C LYS A 164 -5.85 12.37 1.66
N VAL A 165 -7.05 12.07 2.14
CA VAL A 165 -7.26 11.10 3.24
C VAL A 165 -6.78 9.71 2.81
N HIS A 166 -7.24 9.23 1.66
CA HIS A 166 -6.82 7.94 1.12
C HIS A 166 -5.30 7.86 0.91
N PHE A 167 -4.71 8.90 0.34
CA PHE A 167 -3.28 8.95 0.05
C PHE A 167 -2.44 8.90 1.33
N GLU A 168 -2.76 9.74 2.33
CA GLU A 168 -2.05 9.77 3.61
C GLU A 168 -2.18 8.44 4.37
N PHE A 169 -3.37 7.84 4.35
CA PHE A 169 -3.60 6.56 5.01
C PHE A 169 -2.85 5.42 4.31
N SER A 170 -2.92 5.34 2.98
CA SER A 170 -2.20 4.33 2.20
C SER A 170 -0.69 4.48 2.33
N LYS A 171 -0.18 5.71 2.42
CA LYS A 171 1.23 5.98 2.70
C LYS A 171 1.65 5.42 4.05
N LYS A 172 0.87 5.66 5.12
CA LYS A 172 1.14 5.08 6.45
C LYS A 172 1.19 3.55 6.42
N ILE A 173 0.26 2.90 5.72
CA ILE A 173 0.27 1.44 5.55
C ILE A 173 1.53 0.98 4.82
N SER A 174 1.91 1.66 3.74
CA SER A 174 3.11 1.33 2.97
C SER A 174 4.38 1.46 3.80
N GLU A 175 4.47 2.46 4.69
CA GLU A 175 5.61 2.65 5.59
C GLU A 175 5.81 1.43 6.52
N PHE A 176 4.72 0.82 7.01
CA PHE A 176 4.79 -0.43 7.77
C PHE A 176 5.23 -1.63 6.92
N GLY A 177 4.77 -1.71 5.67
CA GLY A 177 5.09 -2.83 4.77
C GLY A 177 6.57 -2.90 4.37
N VAL A 178 7.24 -1.75 4.28
CA VAL A 178 8.66 -1.67 3.89
C VAL A 178 9.63 -1.56 5.07
N ASP A 179 9.11 -1.49 6.31
CA ASP A 179 9.96 -1.34 7.50
C ASP A 179 10.79 -2.62 7.74
N PRO A 180 12.12 -2.53 7.90
CA PRO A 180 13.00 -3.69 8.09
C PRO A 180 12.81 -4.40 9.44
N PHE A 181 12.16 -3.78 10.41
CA PHE A 181 11.78 -4.41 11.67
C PHE A 181 10.44 -5.13 11.56
N MET A 182 9.64 -4.91 10.51
CA MET A 182 8.41 -5.65 10.28
C MET A 182 8.72 -7.14 9.99
N PRO A 183 8.10 -8.10 10.70
CA PRO A 183 8.23 -9.51 10.40
C PRO A 183 7.81 -9.83 8.95
N THR A 184 8.60 -10.64 8.24
CA THR A 184 8.36 -10.97 6.83
C THR A 184 6.96 -11.57 6.56
N SER A 185 6.43 -12.39 7.47
CA SER A 185 5.06 -12.92 7.33
C SER A 185 3.99 -11.83 7.35
N LEU A 186 4.21 -10.76 8.12
CA LEU A 186 3.32 -9.60 8.17
C LEU A 186 3.50 -8.71 6.95
N GLN A 187 4.74 -8.54 6.45
CA GLN A 187 5.00 -7.82 5.19
C GLN A 187 4.26 -8.46 4.02
N ILE A 188 4.30 -9.79 3.88
CA ILE A 188 3.57 -10.53 2.83
C ILE A 188 2.05 -10.28 2.94
N THR A 189 1.50 -10.35 4.15
CA THR A 189 0.05 -10.12 4.34
C THR A 189 -0.34 -8.64 4.11
N LEU A 190 0.57 -7.71 4.39
CA LEU A 190 0.41 -6.29 4.05
C LEU A 190 0.43 -6.05 2.54
N GLU A 191 1.32 -6.73 1.83
CA GLU A 191 1.39 -6.67 0.37
C GLU A 191 0.09 -7.22 -0.27
N GLU A 192 -0.44 -8.33 0.24
CA GLU A 192 -1.78 -8.84 -0.12
C GLU A 192 -2.85 -7.75 0.04
N LEU A 193 -2.90 -7.09 1.20
CA LEU A 193 -3.87 -6.03 1.49
C LEU A 193 -3.72 -4.82 0.56
N THR A 194 -2.48 -4.37 0.31
CA THR A 194 -2.21 -3.24 -0.59
C THR A 194 -2.59 -3.57 -2.03
N ASN A 195 -2.34 -4.80 -2.48
CA ASN A 195 -2.75 -5.25 -3.80
C ASN A 195 -4.28 -5.32 -3.95
N ASP A 196 -5.00 -5.76 -2.91
CA ASP A 196 -6.47 -5.75 -2.90
C ASP A 196 -7.01 -4.32 -2.98
N ILE A 197 -6.45 -3.38 -2.20
CA ILE A 197 -6.82 -1.96 -2.25
C ILE A 197 -6.59 -1.40 -3.65
N ASN A 198 -5.41 -1.66 -4.25
CA ASN A 198 -5.07 -1.17 -5.57
C ASN A 198 -5.97 -1.78 -6.66
N SER A 199 -6.30 -3.07 -6.55
CA SER A 199 -7.20 -3.76 -7.48
C SER A 199 -8.62 -3.23 -7.39
N ASN A 200 -9.11 -2.95 -6.18
CA ASN A 200 -10.40 -2.30 -5.98
C ASN A 200 -10.46 -0.96 -6.72
N LEU A 201 -9.40 -0.15 -6.71
CA LEU A 201 -9.38 1.13 -7.41
C LEU A 201 -9.21 0.98 -8.93
N THR A 202 -8.18 0.27 -9.36
CA THR A 202 -7.73 0.26 -10.76
C THR A 202 -8.52 -0.68 -11.66
N ILE A 203 -9.21 -1.67 -11.08
CA ILE A 203 -10.00 -2.65 -11.82
C ILE A 203 -11.48 -2.45 -11.54
N ILE A 204 -11.89 -2.52 -10.27
CA ILE A 204 -13.30 -2.58 -9.90
C ILE A 204 -13.94 -1.20 -10.03
N LEU A 205 -13.40 -0.19 -9.37
CA LEU A 205 -13.92 1.18 -9.49
C LEU A 205 -13.83 1.70 -10.93
N LYS A 206 -12.74 1.39 -11.64
CA LYS A 206 -12.62 1.69 -13.07
C LYS A 206 -13.83 1.16 -13.84
N HIS A 207 -14.16 -0.12 -13.65
CA HIS A 207 -15.29 -0.76 -14.33
C HIS A 207 -16.62 -0.08 -14.00
N GLU A 208 -16.87 0.22 -12.72
CA GLU A 208 -18.11 0.88 -12.30
C GLU A 208 -18.24 2.31 -12.88
N LEU A 209 -17.13 3.04 -12.98
CA LEU A 209 -17.11 4.37 -13.60
C LEU A 209 -17.36 4.31 -15.11
N GLU A 210 -16.80 3.31 -15.80
CA GLU A 210 -17.03 3.06 -17.23
C GLU A 210 -18.50 2.69 -17.48
N ALA A 211 -19.07 1.80 -16.67
CA ALA A 211 -20.49 1.44 -16.73
C ALA A 211 -21.39 2.67 -16.49
N PHE A 212 -21.10 3.45 -15.45
CA PHE A 212 -21.81 4.67 -15.12
C PHE A 212 -21.81 5.68 -16.28
N ILE A 213 -20.64 6.01 -16.85
CA ILE A 213 -20.56 7.05 -17.88
C ILE A 213 -21.24 6.60 -19.18
N ILE A 214 -21.18 5.31 -19.52
CA ILE A 214 -21.91 4.74 -20.67
C ILE A 214 -23.42 4.88 -20.46
N GLU A 215 -23.94 4.55 -19.27
CA GLU A 215 -25.36 4.71 -18.97
C GLU A 215 -25.79 6.17 -18.97
N PHE A 216 -25.00 7.04 -18.33
CA PHE A 216 -25.22 8.49 -18.33
C PHE A 216 -25.28 9.04 -19.76
N GLY A 217 -24.30 8.69 -20.58
CA GLY A 217 -24.21 9.08 -22.00
C GLY A 217 -25.43 8.61 -22.79
N ARG A 218 -25.85 7.35 -22.62
CA ARG A 218 -27.04 6.80 -23.28
C ARG A 218 -28.29 7.62 -22.97
N TYR A 219 -28.54 7.96 -21.71
CA TYR A 219 -29.68 8.80 -21.32
C TYR A 219 -29.54 10.23 -21.85
N TYR A 220 -28.34 10.81 -21.75
CA TYR A 220 -28.05 12.16 -22.22
C TYR A 220 -28.33 12.32 -23.71
N PHE A 221 -27.82 11.40 -24.54
CA PHE A 221 -28.00 11.47 -26.00
C PHE A 221 -29.43 11.15 -26.44
N ALA A 222 -30.14 10.27 -25.74
CA ALA A 222 -31.53 9.96 -26.05
C ALA A 222 -32.49 11.11 -25.72
N ASN A 223 -32.29 11.76 -24.57
CA ASN A 223 -33.20 12.78 -24.05
C ASN A 223 -32.71 14.23 -24.24
N GLN A 224 -31.52 14.40 -24.83
CA GLN A 224 -30.83 15.69 -25.01
C GLN A 224 -30.72 16.51 -23.71
N SER A 225 -30.67 15.83 -22.57
CA SER A 225 -30.65 16.43 -21.24
C SER A 225 -29.92 15.52 -20.26
N ALA A 226 -29.16 16.13 -19.34
CA ALA A 226 -28.46 15.38 -18.30
C ALA A 226 -29.46 14.68 -17.37
N PRO A 227 -29.34 13.35 -17.17
CA PRO A 227 -30.14 12.67 -16.16
C PRO A 227 -29.74 13.18 -14.76
N ALA A 228 -30.71 13.18 -13.85
CA ALA A 228 -30.37 13.31 -12.42
C ALA A 228 -29.57 12.08 -12.00
N PHE A 229 -28.48 12.30 -11.27
CA PHE A 229 -27.63 11.22 -10.77
C PHE A 229 -27.20 11.53 -9.33
N ASP A 230 -26.92 10.48 -8.59
CA ASP A 230 -26.31 10.55 -7.26
C ASP A 230 -25.10 9.62 -7.26
N PRO A 231 -23.87 10.13 -7.03
CA PRO A 231 -22.68 9.28 -6.97
C PRO A 231 -22.74 8.20 -5.89
N VAL A 232 -23.63 8.31 -4.89
CA VAL A 232 -23.90 7.24 -3.92
C VAL A 232 -24.36 5.96 -4.62
N GLY A 233 -25.07 6.07 -5.75
CA GLY A 233 -25.43 4.91 -6.58
C GLY A 233 -24.20 4.14 -7.07
N VAL A 234 -23.22 4.86 -7.63
CA VAL A 234 -21.95 4.26 -8.10
C VAL A 234 -21.16 3.69 -6.93
N PHE A 235 -21.17 4.35 -5.78
CA PHE A 235 -20.52 3.83 -4.57
C PHE A 235 -21.17 2.52 -4.11
N ASN A 236 -22.49 2.40 -4.20
CA ASN A 236 -23.17 1.17 -3.83
C ASN A 236 -22.73 0.02 -4.73
N GLU A 237 -22.74 0.18 -6.06
CA GLU A 237 -22.28 -0.85 -7.00
C GLU A 237 -20.82 -1.25 -6.72
N PHE A 238 -19.93 -0.26 -6.58
CA PHE A 238 -18.55 -0.47 -6.19
C PHE A 238 -18.42 -1.24 -4.86
N ASN A 239 -19.20 -0.86 -3.84
CA ASN A 239 -19.12 -1.49 -2.53
C ASN A 239 -19.64 -2.93 -2.53
N HIS A 240 -20.53 -3.30 -3.46
CA HIS A 240 -20.95 -4.70 -3.65
C HIS A 240 -19.91 -5.52 -4.41
N ALA A 241 -19.21 -4.92 -5.37
CA ALA A 241 -18.26 -5.61 -6.23
C ALA A 241 -16.84 -5.76 -5.62
N ARG A 242 -16.44 -4.83 -4.76
CA ARG A 242 -15.06 -4.74 -4.24
C ARG A 242 -14.66 -5.93 -3.38
N ALA A 243 -13.35 -6.21 -3.33
CA ALA A 243 -12.77 -7.06 -2.31
C ALA A 243 -12.87 -6.37 -0.94
N HIS A 244 -13.46 -7.04 0.03
CA HIS A 244 -13.56 -6.56 1.41
C HIS A 244 -12.36 -6.98 2.24
N HIS A 245 -11.81 -6.04 3.01
CA HIS A 245 -10.52 -6.21 3.69
C HIS A 245 -10.61 -6.94 5.05
N ARG A 246 -11.82 -7.22 5.53
CA ARG A 246 -12.07 -7.72 6.91
C ARG A 246 -11.25 -8.97 7.24
N LEU A 247 -11.21 -9.95 6.35
CA LEU A 247 -10.49 -11.21 6.59
C LEU A 247 -8.98 -10.98 6.70
N THR A 248 -8.42 -10.18 5.79
CA THR A 248 -6.98 -9.83 5.77
C THR A 248 -6.60 -9.01 7.01
N LEU A 249 -7.46 -8.07 7.42
CA LEU A 249 -7.27 -7.29 8.64
C LEU A 249 -7.32 -8.14 9.91
N ASP A 250 -8.26 -9.09 9.99
CA ASP A 250 -8.36 -10.00 11.14
C ASP A 250 -7.17 -10.97 11.20
N LYS A 251 -6.67 -11.43 10.04
CA LYS A 251 -5.42 -12.20 9.91
C LYS A 251 -4.23 -11.39 10.43
N LEU A 252 -4.05 -10.14 9.96
CA LEU A 252 -2.98 -9.24 10.42
C LEU A 252 -3.05 -9.04 11.94
N ARG A 253 -4.22 -8.72 12.49
CA ARG A 253 -4.39 -8.53 13.94
C ARG A 253 -4.00 -9.77 14.73
N LYS A 254 -4.44 -10.95 14.28
CA LYS A 254 -4.13 -12.24 14.92
C LYS A 254 -2.64 -12.53 14.89
N ASP A 255 -2.01 -12.35 13.74
CA ASP A 255 -0.58 -12.64 13.56
C ASP A 255 0.29 -11.66 14.36
N ILE A 256 -0.09 -10.38 14.46
CA ILE A 256 0.61 -9.42 15.31
C ILE A 256 0.48 -9.81 16.78
N ARG A 257 -0.73 -10.11 17.27
CA ARG A 257 -0.94 -10.51 18.67
C ARG A 257 -0.16 -11.76 19.04
N LYS A 258 -0.11 -12.73 18.11
CA LYS A 258 0.69 -13.95 18.24
C LYS A 258 2.18 -13.64 18.29
N TYR A 259 2.67 -12.77 17.42
CA TYR A 259 4.09 -12.36 17.40
C TYR A 259 4.50 -11.68 18.72
N LEU A 260 3.63 -10.80 19.23
CA LEU A 260 3.84 -10.09 20.49
C LEU A 260 3.57 -10.93 21.74
N ARG A 261 3.05 -12.17 21.58
CA ARG A 261 2.71 -13.09 22.68
C ARG A 261 1.76 -12.46 23.70
N ILE A 262 0.83 -11.62 23.24
CA ILE A 262 -0.12 -10.87 24.08
C ILE A 262 -1.06 -11.80 24.85
N ASP A 263 -1.46 -12.90 24.22
CA ASP A 263 -2.50 -13.81 24.72
C ASP A 263 -1.92 -15.04 25.44
N GLU A 264 -0.60 -15.10 25.68
CA GLU A 264 0.02 -16.20 26.42
C GLU A 264 -0.18 -16.02 27.93
N SER A 265 -0.65 -17.06 28.62
CA SER A 265 -0.70 -17.11 30.08
C SER A 265 0.68 -17.40 30.65
N TRP A 266 1.16 -16.51 31.52
CA TRP A 266 2.46 -16.61 32.20
C TRP A 266 2.37 -17.40 33.50
#